data_AF-A0A8S1HTY5-F1
#
_entry.id   AF-A0A8S1HTY5-F1
#
_cell.length_a   1.000
_cell.length_b   1.000
_cell.length_c   1.000
_cell.angle_alpha   90.00
_cell.angle_beta   90.00
_cell.angle_gamma   90.00
#
_symmetry.space_group_name_H-M   'P 1'
#
loop_
_entity.id
_entity.type
_entity.pdbx_description
1 polymer ?
#
loop_
_entity_poly.entity_id
_entity_poly.type
_entity_poly.pdbx_seq_one_letter_code
_entity_poly.pdbx_strand_id
1 'polypeptide(L)'
;MEISSIELQSAMETAFRIYHYSVASVGCFLNAFLIYLLARKSPKTMKTYSILIMNFAVTDLIICICDGFVQQRLIPTGTALAFISSGPCTYLGPSACFTA
;
A
#
# COMPACT_ATOMS: atom_id res chain seq x y z
N MET A 1 34.04 -9.37 2.46
CA MET A 1 32.91 -9.38 3.41
C MET A 1 31.74 -8.57 2.86
N GLU A 2 31.98 -7.48 2.10
CA GLU A 2 30.92 -6.73 1.38
C GLU A 2 30.03 -7.55 0.43
N ILE A 3 30.57 -8.54 -0.30
CA ILE A 3 29.81 -9.29 -1.31
C ILE A 3 28.66 -10.09 -0.67
N SER A 4 28.87 -10.66 0.53
CA SER A 4 27.81 -11.40 1.25
C SER A 4 26.71 -10.48 1.79
N SER A 5 27.04 -9.24 2.16
CA SER A 5 26.05 -8.24 2.60
C SER A 5 25.24 -7.66 1.45
N ILE A 6 25.81 -7.59 0.24
CA ILE A 6 25.10 -7.11 -0.97
C ILE A 6 24.05 -8.13 -1.42
N GLU A 7 24.41 -9.42 -1.47
CA GLU A 7 23.47 -10.50 -1.81
C GLU A 7 22.30 -10.60 -0.81
N LEU A 8 22.59 -10.38 0.48
CA LEU A 8 21.54 -10.39 1.51
C LEU A 8 20.61 -9.18 1.40
N GLN A 9 21.15 -8.01 1.03
CA GLN A 9 20.35 -6.80 0.83
C GLN A 9 19.44 -6.93 -0.40
N SER A 10 19.94 -7.46 -1.52
CA SER A 10 19.15 -7.63 -2.76
C SER A 10 18.03 -8.67 -2.61
N ALA A 11 18.29 -9.77 -1.89
CA ALA A 11 17.28 -10.76 -1.54
C ALA A 11 16.18 -10.15 -0.68
N MET A 12 16.55 -9.33 0.30
CA MET A 12 15.62 -8.62 1.17
C MET A 12 14.76 -7.61 0.39
N GLU A 13 15.33 -6.82 -0.52
CA GLU A 13 14.55 -5.88 -1.36
C GLU A 13 13.51 -6.61 -2.20
N THR A 14 13.89 -7.76 -2.77
CA THR A 14 12.98 -8.56 -3.59
C THR A 14 11.84 -9.13 -2.76
N ALA A 15 12.14 -9.63 -1.57
CA ALA A 15 11.14 -10.13 -0.63
C ALA A 15 10.15 -9.03 -0.22
N PHE A 16 10.64 -7.82 0.12
CA PHE A 16 9.79 -6.69 0.45
C PHE A 16 8.89 -6.28 -0.72
N ARG A 17 9.42 -6.20 -1.94
CA ARG A 17 8.59 -5.90 -3.13
C ARG A 17 7.48 -6.92 -3.34
N ILE A 18 7.81 -8.20 -3.27
CA ILE A 18 6.80 -9.28 -3.41
C ILE A 18 5.75 -9.16 -2.32
N TYR A 19 6.18 -8.92 -1.09
CA TYR A 19 5.28 -8.73 0.05
C TYR A 19 4.31 -7.56 -0.19
N HIS A 20 4.81 -6.37 -0.52
CA HIS A 20 3.96 -5.21 -0.82
C HIS A 20 2.94 -5.51 -1.91
N TYR A 21 3.34 -6.09 -3.04
CA TYR A 21 2.40 -6.41 -4.12
C TYR A 21 1.36 -7.45 -3.70
N SER A 22 1.76 -8.46 -2.94
CA SER A 22 0.83 -9.50 -2.47
C SER A 22 -0.21 -8.92 -1.51
N VAL A 23 0.22 -8.14 -0.51
CA VAL A 23 -0.66 -7.52 0.48
C VAL A 23 -1.56 -6.48 -0.17
N ALA A 24 -1.00 -5.61 -1.03
CA ALA A 24 -1.78 -4.61 -1.75
C ALA A 24 -2.84 -5.24 -2.66
N SER A 25 -2.51 -6.33 -3.37
CA SER A 25 -3.48 -7.02 -4.24
C SER A 25 -4.62 -7.66 -3.45
N VAL A 26 -4.32 -8.32 -2.33
CA VAL A 26 -5.32 -8.92 -1.44
C VAL A 26 -6.17 -7.82 -0.80
N GLY A 27 -5.56 -6.74 -0.32
CA GLY A 27 -6.25 -5.59 0.26
C GLY A 27 -7.21 -4.92 -0.73
N CYS A 28 -6.74 -4.65 -1.95
CA CYS A 28 -7.59 -4.12 -3.03
C CYS A 28 -8.76 -5.05 -3.34
N PHE A 29 -8.51 -6.35 -3.48
CA PHE A 29 -9.55 -7.33 -3.80
C PHE A 29 -10.62 -7.41 -2.70
N LEU A 30 -10.21 -7.53 -1.44
CA LEU A 30 -11.13 -7.63 -0.31
C LEU A 30 -11.94 -6.34 -0.11
N ASN A 31 -11.31 -5.17 -0.21
CA ASN A 31 -12.01 -3.90 -0.09
C ASN A 31 -12.98 -3.65 -1.26
N ALA A 32 -12.59 -3.99 -2.50
CA ALA A 32 -13.48 -3.93 -3.65
C ALA A 32 -14.68 -4.88 -3.50
N PHE A 33 -14.43 -6.10 -3.00
CA PHE A 33 -15.49 -7.07 -2.72
C PHE A 33 -16.43 -6.57 -1.61
N LEU A 34 -15.89 -5.94 -0.57
CA LEU A 34 -16.66 -5.37 0.52
C LEU A 34 -17.56 -4.22 0.03
N ILE A 35 -17.03 -3.33 -0.82
CA ILE A 35 -17.82 -2.28 -1.50
C ILE A 35 -18.96 -2.91 -2.31
N TYR A 36 -18.67 -3.97 -3.08
CA TYR A 36 -19.69 -4.69 -3.85
C TYR A 36 -20.80 -5.27 -2.96
N LEU A 37 -20.44 -5.91 -1.85
CA LEU A 37 -21.40 -6.46 -0.89
C LEU A 37 -22.25 -5.38 -0.24
N LEU A 38 -21.65 -4.26 0.17
CA LEU A 38 -22.39 -3.14 0.75
C LEU A 38 -23.33 -2.50 -0.27
N ALA A 39 -22.91 -2.36 -1.52
CA ALA A 39 -23.74 -1.78 -2.58
C ALA A 39 -24.95 -2.66 -2.93
N ARG A 40 -24.78 -3.99 -2.96
CA ARG A 40 -25.84 -4.91 -3.41
C ARG A 40 -26.69 -5.54 -2.29
N LYS A 41 -26.12 -5.77 -1.11
CA LYS A 41 -26.73 -6.60 -0.05
C LYS A 41 -27.18 -5.79 1.17
N SER A 42 -26.83 -4.52 1.30
CA SER A 42 -27.06 -3.74 2.53
C SER A 42 -28.56 -3.45 2.77
N PRO A 43 -29.16 -3.98 3.86
CA PRO A 43 -30.57 -3.74 4.19
C PRO A 43 -30.78 -2.33 4.77
N LYS A 44 -31.95 -1.74 4.48
CA LYS A 44 -32.28 -0.33 4.80
C LYS A 44 -32.13 0.06 6.29
N THR A 45 -32.22 -0.90 7.20
CA THR A 45 -32.12 -0.70 8.66
C THR A 45 -30.72 -0.33 9.15
N MET A 46 -29.66 -0.66 8.39
CA MET A 46 -28.24 -0.39 8.76
C MET A 46 -27.57 0.63 7.83
N LYS A 47 -28.35 1.51 7.19
CA LYS A 47 -27.83 2.44 6.17
C LYS A 47 -26.70 3.33 6.68
N THR A 48 -26.80 3.88 7.89
CA THR A 48 -25.77 4.78 8.43
C THR A 48 -24.44 4.07 8.60
N TYR A 49 -24.43 2.91 9.27
CA TYR A 49 -23.23 2.10 9.45
C TYR A 49 -22.65 1.61 8.11
N SER A 50 -23.52 1.20 7.18
CA SER A 50 -23.10 0.77 5.85
C SER A 50 -22.40 1.87 5.05
N ILE A 51 -22.81 3.14 5.21
CA ILE A 51 -22.17 4.27 4.54
C ILE A 51 -20.79 4.53 5.14
N LEU A 52 -20.62 4.48 6.47
CA LEU A 52 -19.30 4.65 7.08
C LEU A 52 -18.34 3.53 6.64
N ILE A 53 -18.78 2.28 6.68
CA ILE A 53 -17.94 1.14 6.27
C ILE A 53 -17.59 1.24 4.78
N MET A 54 -18.53 1.70 3.94
CA MET A 54 -18.23 1.92 2.52
C MET A 54 -17.17 3.01 2.31
N ASN A 55 -17.25 4.12 3.04
CA ASN A 55 -16.21 5.17 2.99
C ASN A 55 -14.85 4.65 3.46
N PHE A 56 -14.84 3.84 4.52
CA PHE A 56 -13.62 3.21 5.02
C PHE A 56 -13.01 2.28 3.96
N ALA A 57 -13.83 1.41 3.36
CA ALA A 57 -13.38 0.49 2.31
C ALA A 57 -12.89 1.21 1.04
N VAL A 58 -13.51 2.32 0.66
CA VAL A 58 -13.02 3.17 -0.45
C VAL A 58 -11.67 3.80 -0.10
N THR A 59 -11.54 4.30 1.12
CA THR A 59 -10.28 4.90 1.60
C THR A 59 -9.17 3.86 1.63
N ASP A 60 -9.42 2.68 2.20
CA ASP A 60 -8.47 1.57 2.22
C ASP A 60 -8.09 1.11 0.81
N LEU A 61 -9.04 1.07 -0.12
CA LEU A 61 -8.75 0.73 -1.52
C LEU A 61 -7.80 1.74 -2.17
N ILE A 62 -8.01 3.03 -1.93
CA ILE A 62 -7.11 4.09 -2.40
C ILE A 62 -5.72 3.93 -1.75
N ILE A 63 -5.67 3.68 -0.44
CA ILE A 63 -4.41 3.48 0.29
C ILE A 63 -3.63 2.28 -0.26
N CYS A 64 -4.28 1.13 -0.51
CA CYS A 64 -3.61 -0.03 -1.07
C CYS A 64 -3.05 0.23 -2.48
N ILE A 65 -3.78 1.00 -3.31
CA ILE A 65 -3.29 1.41 -4.64
C ILE A 65 -2.08 2.34 -4.50
N CYS A 66 -2.15 3.32 -3.61
CA CYS A 66 -1.05 4.25 -3.33
C CYS A 66 0.18 3.51 -2.77
N ASP A 67 0.00 2.54 -1.86
CA ASP A 67 1.08 1.73 -1.31
C ASP A 67 1.80 0.93 -2.41
N GLY A 68 1.03 0.26 -3.29
CA GLY A 68 1.59 -0.44 -4.44
C GLY A 68 2.27 0.48 -5.46
N PHE A 69 1.85 1.75 -5.54
CA PHE A 69 2.40 2.75 -6.45
C PHE A 69 3.70 3.39 -5.92
N VAL A 70 3.80 3.63 -4.62
CA VAL A 70 4.96 4.27 -3.99
C VAL A 70 6.02 3.24 -3.59
N GLN A 71 5.59 2.09 -3.03
CA GLN A 71 6.45 1.09 -2.41
C GLN A 71 7.48 1.73 -1.48
N GLN A 72 7.00 2.43 -0.44
CA GLN A 72 7.85 3.17 0.49
C GLN A 72 8.60 2.23 1.43
N ARG A 73 9.86 2.56 1.71
CA ARG A 73 10.70 1.91 2.70
C ARG A 73 11.26 2.96 3.67
N LEU A 74 11.14 2.67 4.95
CA LEU A 74 11.68 3.47 6.04
C LEU A 74 13.00 2.87 6.53
N ILE A 75 14.07 3.67 6.51
CA ILE A 75 15.38 3.28 7.05
C ILE A 75 15.73 4.21 8.20
N PRO A 76 15.73 3.71 9.46
CA PRO A 76 16.11 4.52 10.59
C PRO A 76 17.61 4.77 10.58
N THR A 77 18.01 6.05 10.49
CA THR A 77 19.40 6.48 10.49
C THR A 77 19.64 7.37 11.70
N GLY A 78 19.79 6.75 12.88
CA GLY A 78 20.11 7.45 14.15
C GLY A 78 19.10 8.54 14.53
N THR A 79 19.34 9.77 14.08
CA THR A 79 18.52 10.96 14.33
C THR A 79 17.55 11.33 13.20
N ALA A 80 17.59 10.63 12.06
CA ALA A 80 16.73 10.90 10.90
C ALA A 80 16.10 9.63 10.31
N LEU A 81 14.93 9.78 9.70
CA LEU A 81 14.27 8.72 8.92
C LEU A 81 14.52 8.98 7.43
N ALA A 82 15.16 8.03 6.74
CA ALA A 82 15.27 8.07 5.30
C ALA A 82 14.08 7.34 4.68
N PHE A 83 13.35 8.02 3.80
CA PHE A 83 12.27 7.46 3.00
C PHE A 83 12.81 7.14 1.61
N ILE A 84 12.74 5.88 1.22
CA ILE A 84 13.11 5.43 -0.13
C ILE A 84 11.89 4.81 -0.76
N SER A 85 11.49 5.30 -1.92
CA SER A 85 10.32 4.83 -2.63
C SER A 85 10.77 4.28 -3.98
N SER A 86 10.56 2.99 -4.18
CA SER A 86 11.10 2.24 -5.33
C SER A 86 10.00 1.81 -6.32
N GLY A 87 8.79 2.32 -6.14
CA GLY A 87 7.62 1.93 -6.92
C GLY A 87 7.47 2.67 -8.26
N PRO A 88 6.36 2.39 -8.98
CA PRO A 88 5.98 3.07 -10.22
C PRO A 88 5.89 4.59 -10.14
N CYS A 89 5.76 5.16 -8.94
CA CYS A 89 5.81 6.60 -8.69
C CYS A 89 7.04 7.29 -9.32
N THR A 90 8.17 6.58 -9.44
CA THR A 90 9.43 7.11 -9.96
C THR A 90 9.29 7.56 -11.42
N TYR A 91 8.38 6.93 -12.19
CA TYR A 91 8.14 7.30 -13.59
C TYR A 91 7.34 8.59 -13.75
N LEU A 92 6.51 8.95 -12.77
CA LEU A 92 5.71 10.19 -12.79
C LEU A 92 6.46 11.39 -12.20
N GLY A 93 7.61 11.14 -11.58
CA GLY A 93 8.51 12.15 -11.05
C GLY A 93 8.53 12.23 -9.52
N PRO A 94 9.43 13.05 -8.95
CA PRO A 94 9.68 13.07 -7.50
C PRO A 94 8.46 13.51 -6.68
N SER A 95 7.66 14.44 -7.20
CA SER A 95 6.46 14.96 -6.52
C SER A 95 5.36 13.92 -6.35
N ALA A 96 5.25 12.97 -7.27
CA ALA A 96 4.29 11.86 -7.17
C ALA A 96 4.71 10.82 -6.11
N CYS A 97 5.98 10.81 -5.73
CA CYS A 97 6.53 9.80 -4.82
C CYS A 97 6.84 10.35 -3.42
N PHE A 98 7.19 11.63 -3.33
CA PHE A 98 7.45 12.35 -2.09
C PHE A 98 6.70 13.68 -2.13
N THR A 99 5.44 13.66 -1.71
CA THR A 99 4.75 14.92 -1.37
C THR A 99 5.03 15.18 0.11
N ALA A 100 5.72 16.30 0.37
CA ALA A 100 6.04 16.78 1.71
C ALA A 100 4.81 17.33 2.44
#